data_AF-R6E3L2-F1
#
_entry.id   AF-R6E3L2-F1
#
_cell.length_a   1.000
_cell.length_b   1.000
_cell.length_c   1.000
_cell.angle_alpha   90.00
_cell.angle_beta   90.00
_cell.angle_gamma   90.00
#
_symmetry.space_group_name_H-M   'P 1'
#
loop_
_entity.id
_entity.type
_entity.pdbx_description
1 polymer ?
#
loop_
_entity_poly.entity_id
_entity_poly.type
_entity_poly.pdbx_seq_one_letter_code
_entity_poly.pdbx_strand_id
1 'polypeptide(L)'
;MQAKSDNIVKTVLSGIFSVGYMLICAYVGMQFTGKLAFQIILTFSLSLIFTAVADLAKIKMSVLAVSASISAAFWVVYAVAAQMVVKGTFFIFVSAWHYMFYYDSIGMVFIVLIVVTAYQRIKAFIKKDAEITEQYDKFYSVVSVAFTLFYIAVLIYCFFICRIPGGERVEPNLDPLDVFKVTFFSGALDYERLVLFLGNIAIFVPLGFLLCHRLNRGVLRIFLVLLPFVLSTAIEISQYYFGMGHPDIDDVILNVIGFYIGVLLKILFDKVFALKR
;
A
#
# COMPACT_ATOMS: atom_id res chain seq x y z
N MET A 1 -15.73 4.95 39.40
CA MET A 1 -16.48 4.92 38.11
C MET A 1 -16.14 6.13 37.23
N GLN A 2 -16.12 7.34 37.77
CA GLN A 2 -15.84 8.59 37.02
C GLN A 2 -14.47 8.60 36.33
N ALA A 3 -13.36 8.29 37.02
CA ALA A 3 -12.02 8.21 36.42
C ALA A 3 -11.88 7.15 35.29
N LYS A 4 -12.66 6.06 35.34
CA LYS A 4 -12.70 5.05 34.27
C LYS A 4 -13.49 5.58 33.07
N SER A 5 -14.58 6.30 33.32
CA SER A 5 -15.38 6.98 32.29
C SER A 5 -14.56 8.07 31.58
N ASP A 6 -13.86 8.92 32.33
CA ASP A 6 -13.04 10.00 31.78
C ASP A 6 -11.89 9.47 30.90
N ASN A 7 -11.30 8.33 31.29
CA ASN A 7 -10.27 7.65 30.50
C ASN A 7 -10.83 7.05 29.20
N ILE A 8 -12.06 6.52 29.22
CA ILE A 8 -12.75 6.03 28.03
C ILE A 8 -13.05 7.19 27.08
N VAL A 9 -13.64 8.28 27.59
CA VAL A 9 -13.96 9.47 26.79
C VAL A 9 -12.71 10.04 26.13
N LYS A 10 -11.61 10.20 26.87
CA LYS A 10 -10.33 10.66 26.32
C LYS A 10 -9.82 9.74 25.21
N THR A 11 -9.90 8.42 25.41
CA THR A 11 -9.46 7.42 24.42
C THR A 11 -10.29 7.51 23.14
N VAL A 12 -11.61 7.64 23.26
CA VAL A 12 -12.52 7.78 22.12
C VAL A 12 -12.24 9.08 21.35
N LEU A 13 -12.10 10.21 22.05
CA LEU A 13 -11.78 11.50 21.44
C LEU A 13 -10.44 11.48 20.71
N SER A 14 -9.40 10.87 21.30
CA SER A 14 -8.12 10.67 20.63
C SER A 14 -8.27 9.78 19.38
N GLY A 15 -9.09 8.73 19.45
CA GLY A 15 -9.36 7.87 18.31
C GLY A 15 -10.03 8.60 17.15
N ILE A 16 -11.09 9.37 17.43
CA ILE A 16 -11.82 10.19 16.44
C ILE A 16 -10.88 11.21 15.80
N PHE A 17 -10.12 11.93 16.64
CA PHE A 17 -9.12 12.90 16.18
C PHE A 17 -8.10 12.24 15.24
N SER A 18 -7.52 11.11 15.64
CA SER A 18 -6.52 10.41 14.83
C SER A 18 -7.09 9.83 13.53
N VAL A 19 -8.32 9.30 13.53
CA VAL A 19 -8.99 8.83 12.31
C VAL A 19 -9.23 9.99 11.35
N GLY A 20 -9.94 11.03 11.81
CA GLY A 20 -10.26 12.18 10.97
C GLY A 20 -9.01 12.81 10.37
N TYR A 21 -7.94 12.84 11.15
CA TYR A 21 -6.68 13.33 10.67
C TYR A 21 -6.05 12.49 9.54
N MET A 22 -5.91 11.18 9.75
CA MET A 22 -5.33 10.27 8.74
C MET A 22 -6.16 10.30 7.44
N LEU A 23 -7.47 10.48 7.54
CA LEU A 23 -8.35 10.70 6.40
C LEU A 23 -8.00 12.01 5.67
N ILE A 24 -7.93 13.14 6.38
CA ILE A 24 -7.58 14.45 5.76
C ILE A 24 -6.23 14.38 5.05
N CYS A 25 -5.24 13.74 5.67
CA CYS A 25 -3.92 13.48 5.10
C CYS A 25 -3.95 12.89 3.69
N ALA A 26 -4.68 11.77 3.57
CA ALA A 26 -4.80 11.05 2.31
C ALA A 26 -5.64 11.86 1.32
N TYR A 27 -6.78 12.41 1.78
CA TYR A 27 -7.69 13.20 0.95
C TYR A 27 -7.00 14.40 0.29
N VAL A 28 -6.21 15.16 1.06
CA VAL A 28 -5.49 16.34 0.55
C VAL A 28 -4.49 15.96 -0.53
N GLY A 29 -3.77 14.84 -0.38
CA GLY A 29 -2.90 14.32 -1.43
C GLY A 29 -3.67 13.95 -2.69
N MET A 30 -4.82 13.28 -2.52
CA MET A 30 -5.67 12.86 -3.64
C MET A 30 -6.21 14.04 -4.47
N GLN A 31 -6.27 15.26 -3.94
CA GLN A 31 -6.77 16.43 -4.69
C GLN A 31 -5.84 16.87 -5.84
N PHE A 32 -4.60 16.38 -5.91
CA PHE A 32 -3.61 16.81 -6.90
C PHE A 32 -3.30 15.72 -7.93
N THR A 33 -4.33 14.97 -8.34
CA THR A 33 -4.27 13.92 -9.37
C THR A 33 -3.53 14.38 -10.62
N GLY A 34 -2.61 13.53 -11.10
CA GLY A 34 -1.74 13.84 -12.23
C GLY A 34 -0.43 14.58 -11.87
N LYS A 35 -0.25 14.98 -10.60
CA LYS A 35 1.00 15.55 -10.07
C LYS A 35 1.61 14.65 -8.99
N LEU A 36 1.93 13.41 -9.35
CA LEU A 36 2.33 12.34 -8.43
C LEU A 36 3.39 12.76 -7.40
N ALA A 37 4.48 13.40 -7.83
CA ALA A 37 5.54 13.84 -6.91
C ALA A 37 5.02 14.81 -5.84
N PHE A 38 4.17 15.76 -6.23
CA PHE A 38 3.58 16.73 -5.31
C PHE A 38 2.63 16.05 -4.32
N GLN A 39 1.79 15.11 -4.79
CA GLN A 39 0.90 14.35 -3.92
C GLN A 39 1.69 13.59 -2.84
N ILE A 40 2.74 12.85 -3.26
CA ILE A 40 3.58 12.05 -2.36
C ILE A 40 4.20 12.94 -1.29
N ILE A 41 4.84 14.05 -1.69
CA ILE A 41 5.52 14.97 -0.78
C ILE A 41 4.52 15.60 0.19
N LEU A 42 3.36 16.03 -0.30
CA LEU A 42 2.34 16.68 0.50
C LEU A 42 1.75 15.73 1.55
N THR A 43 1.31 14.53 1.13
CA THR A 43 0.76 13.52 2.05
C THR A 43 1.80 13.04 3.04
N PHE A 44 3.05 12.84 2.61
CA PHE A 44 4.14 12.48 3.53
C PHE A 44 4.35 13.56 4.60
N SER A 45 4.47 14.82 4.18
CA SER A 45 4.75 15.95 5.07
C SER A 45 3.62 16.16 6.09
N LEU A 46 2.37 16.12 5.63
CA LEU A 46 1.19 16.18 6.50
C LEU A 46 1.20 14.99 7.47
N SER A 47 1.36 13.77 6.98
CA SER A 47 1.36 12.57 7.84
C SER A 47 2.43 12.66 8.93
N LEU A 48 3.61 13.19 8.59
CA LEU A 48 4.72 13.35 9.51
C LEU A 48 4.41 14.39 10.59
N ILE A 49 3.97 15.58 10.20
CA ILE A 49 3.62 16.68 11.12
C ILE A 49 2.64 16.18 12.15
N PHE A 50 1.61 15.45 11.73
CA PHE A 50 0.56 15.08 12.65
C PHE A 50 0.84 13.82 13.44
N THR A 51 1.66 12.91 12.93
CA THR A 51 2.17 11.84 13.79
C THR A 51 3.02 12.43 14.92
N ALA A 52 3.76 13.51 14.66
CA ALA A 52 4.45 14.26 15.71
C ALA A 52 3.49 14.97 16.67
N VAL A 53 2.42 15.62 16.17
CA VAL A 53 1.38 16.22 17.03
C VAL A 53 0.68 15.17 17.90
N ALA A 54 0.36 14.00 17.36
CA ALA A 54 -0.23 12.90 18.12
C ALA A 54 0.71 12.41 19.23
N ASP A 55 2.02 12.38 18.98
CA ASP A 55 3.02 12.04 19.99
C ASP A 55 3.11 13.09 21.10
N LEU A 56 3.11 14.38 20.74
CA LEU A 56 3.07 15.51 21.69
C LEU A 56 1.81 15.48 22.57
N ALA A 57 0.67 15.12 21.97
CA ALA A 57 -0.59 14.91 22.67
C ALA A 57 -0.62 13.61 23.51
N LYS A 58 0.47 12.83 23.51
CA LYS A 58 0.62 11.55 24.23
C LYS A 58 -0.48 10.55 23.88
N ILE A 59 -0.90 10.51 22.61
CA ILE A 59 -1.87 9.53 22.13
C ILE A 59 -1.21 8.14 22.17
N LYS A 60 -1.90 7.17 22.76
CA LYS A 60 -1.40 5.80 22.90
C LYS A 60 -1.23 5.16 21.52
N MET A 61 -0.15 4.37 21.34
CA MET A 61 0.07 3.63 20.10
C MET A 61 -1.10 2.69 19.78
N SER A 62 -1.75 2.08 20.78
CA SER A 62 -2.93 1.23 20.54
C SER A 62 -4.10 1.98 19.90
N VAL A 63 -4.29 3.26 20.25
CA VAL A 63 -5.32 4.12 19.63
C VAL A 63 -4.90 4.43 18.19
N LEU A 64 -3.64 4.79 17.96
CA LEU A 64 -3.13 5.05 16.61
C LEU A 64 -3.24 3.83 15.69
N ALA A 65 -3.01 2.62 16.20
CA ALA A 65 -3.16 1.39 15.42
C ALA A 65 -4.60 1.17 14.95
N VAL A 66 -5.57 1.36 15.85
CA VAL A 66 -7.00 1.26 15.53
C VAL A 66 -7.40 2.37 14.56
N SER A 67 -6.96 3.60 14.80
CA SER A 67 -7.25 4.73 13.91
C SER A 67 -6.70 4.54 12.49
N ALA A 68 -5.47 4.04 12.37
CA ALA A 68 -4.87 3.70 11.07
C ALA A 68 -5.66 2.61 10.35
N SER A 69 -6.12 1.60 11.09
CA SER A 69 -6.93 0.51 10.54
C SER A 69 -8.29 1.00 10.04
N ILE A 70 -8.98 1.84 10.83
CA ILE A 70 -10.25 2.45 10.45
C ILE A 70 -10.07 3.37 9.25
N SER A 71 -9.00 4.17 9.21
CA SER A 71 -8.69 5.07 8.10
C SER A 71 -8.48 4.31 6.79
N ALA A 72 -7.70 3.21 6.82
CA ALA A 72 -7.49 2.36 5.65
C ALA A 72 -8.80 1.71 5.17
N ALA A 73 -9.60 1.17 6.09
CA ALA A 73 -10.88 0.56 5.77
C ALA A 73 -11.87 1.57 5.19
N PHE A 74 -11.92 2.79 5.74
CA PHE A 74 -12.75 3.87 5.23
C PHE A 74 -12.44 4.16 3.77
N TRP A 75 -11.17 4.25 3.37
CA TRP A 75 -10.83 4.55 1.98
C TRP A 75 -11.25 3.46 1.01
N VAL A 76 -11.19 2.19 1.40
CA VAL A 76 -11.72 1.09 0.58
C VAL A 76 -13.22 1.21 0.41
N VAL A 77 -13.95 1.45 1.51
CA VAL A 77 -15.42 1.59 1.48
C VAL A 77 -15.84 2.82 0.70
N TYR A 78 -15.20 3.97 0.95
CA TYR A 78 -15.43 5.22 0.25
C TYR A 78 -15.24 5.05 -1.24
N ALA A 79 -14.17 4.37 -1.64
CA ALA A 79 -13.94 4.06 -3.02
C ALA A 79 -15.14 3.25 -3.55
N VAL A 80 -15.40 2.04 -3.06
CA VAL A 80 -16.52 1.20 -3.52
C VAL A 80 -17.84 1.97 -3.63
N ALA A 81 -18.19 2.78 -2.63
CA ALA A 81 -19.38 3.61 -2.63
C ALA A 81 -19.35 4.71 -3.70
N ALA A 82 -18.25 5.44 -3.84
CA ALA A 82 -18.08 6.47 -4.85
C ALA A 82 -18.26 5.92 -6.27
N GLN A 83 -17.74 4.71 -6.56
CA GLN A 83 -18.01 4.08 -7.86
C GLN A 83 -19.49 3.81 -8.07
N MET A 84 -20.15 3.21 -7.08
CA MET A 84 -21.57 2.84 -7.19
C MET A 84 -22.43 4.06 -7.50
N VAL A 85 -22.10 5.21 -6.88
CA VAL A 85 -22.74 6.50 -7.16
C VAL A 85 -22.49 6.94 -8.61
N VAL A 86 -21.23 6.94 -9.06
CA VAL A 86 -20.87 7.33 -10.43
C VAL A 86 -21.56 6.47 -11.49
N LYS A 87 -21.71 5.16 -11.22
CA LYS A 87 -22.36 4.22 -12.15
C LYS A 87 -23.88 4.18 -12.04
N GLY A 88 -24.48 4.81 -11.04
CA GLY A 88 -25.91 4.72 -10.77
C GLY A 88 -26.41 3.28 -10.54
N THR A 89 -25.52 2.34 -10.19
CA THR A 89 -25.84 0.92 -10.02
C THR A 89 -25.17 0.34 -8.79
N PHE A 90 -25.87 -0.56 -8.11
CA PHE A 90 -25.37 -1.31 -6.97
C PHE A 90 -24.82 -2.66 -7.48
N PHE A 91 -23.56 -2.98 -7.17
CA PHE A 91 -22.96 -4.31 -7.39
C PHE A 91 -22.92 -4.85 -8.83
N ILE A 92 -22.71 -4.01 -9.85
CA ILE A 92 -22.55 -4.48 -11.24
C ILE A 92 -21.11 -4.25 -11.74
N PHE A 93 -20.37 -5.35 -11.94
CA PHE A 93 -18.99 -5.40 -12.49
C PHE A 93 -18.94 -5.46 -14.03
N VAL A 94 -20.06 -5.22 -14.71
CA VAL A 94 -20.24 -5.48 -16.17
C VAL A 94 -19.52 -4.44 -17.05
N SER A 95 -18.95 -3.39 -16.46
CA SER A 95 -18.15 -2.37 -17.18
C SER A 95 -16.92 -1.97 -16.38
N ALA A 96 -15.88 -1.46 -17.06
CA ALA A 96 -14.71 -0.89 -16.37
C ALA A 96 -15.14 0.14 -15.33
N TRP A 97 -14.53 0.06 -14.16
CA TRP A 97 -14.69 1.04 -13.11
C TRP A 97 -14.04 2.35 -13.56
N HIS A 98 -14.87 3.33 -13.96
CA HIS A 98 -14.42 4.64 -14.39
C HIS A 98 -13.90 5.45 -13.18
N TYR A 99 -12.71 6.03 -13.34
CA TYR A 99 -12.11 7.10 -12.53
C TYR A 99 -11.69 6.80 -11.08
N MET A 100 -12.10 5.71 -10.46
CA MET A 100 -11.89 5.57 -9.01
C MET A 100 -10.47 5.18 -8.61
N PHE A 101 -9.67 4.67 -9.55
CA PHE A 101 -8.26 4.41 -9.36
C PHE A 101 -7.47 5.16 -10.41
N TYR A 102 -7.43 6.47 -10.27
CA TYR A 102 -6.19 7.12 -10.66
C TYR A 102 -5.12 6.57 -9.71
N TYR A 103 -4.19 5.79 -10.27
CA TYR A 103 -3.24 4.93 -9.54
C TYR A 103 -2.45 5.66 -8.43
N ASP A 104 -2.37 6.99 -8.53
CA ASP A 104 -1.69 7.87 -7.60
C ASP A 104 -2.47 8.11 -6.28
N SER A 105 -3.81 8.10 -6.33
CA SER A 105 -4.68 8.54 -5.23
C SER A 105 -4.73 7.54 -4.07
N ILE A 106 -4.84 6.24 -4.37
CA ILE A 106 -4.80 5.19 -3.34
C ILE A 106 -3.40 5.04 -2.73
N GLY A 107 -2.36 5.42 -3.49
CA GLY A 107 -0.98 5.59 -3.05
C GLY A 107 -0.87 6.45 -1.79
N MET A 108 -1.72 7.46 -1.65
CA MET A 108 -1.71 8.37 -0.51
C MET A 108 -2.07 7.65 0.80
N VAL A 109 -2.98 6.67 0.75
CA VAL A 109 -3.33 5.86 1.93
C VAL A 109 -2.13 4.99 2.36
N PHE A 110 -1.39 4.41 1.39
CA PHE A 110 -0.15 3.70 1.68
C PHE A 110 0.86 4.60 2.40
N ILE A 111 1.04 5.83 1.91
CA ILE A 111 1.98 6.79 2.49
C ILE A 111 1.61 7.13 3.93
N VAL A 112 0.33 7.38 4.23
CA VAL A 112 -0.13 7.63 5.60
C VAL A 112 0.25 6.47 6.52
N LEU A 113 -0.09 5.23 6.13
CA LEU A 113 0.20 4.04 6.94
C LEU A 113 1.71 3.82 7.12
N ILE A 114 2.50 4.03 6.05
CA ILE A 114 3.96 3.89 6.07
C ILE A 114 4.57 4.93 7.02
N VAL A 115 4.18 6.20 6.89
CA VAL A 115 4.73 7.29 7.71
C VAL A 115 4.42 7.09 9.18
N VAL A 116 3.16 6.79 9.53
CA VAL A 116 2.77 6.54 10.92
C VAL A 116 3.56 5.36 11.48
N THR A 117 3.71 4.28 10.71
CA THR A 117 4.44 3.09 11.14
C THR A 117 5.94 3.35 11.30
N ALA A 118 6.56 4.03 10.35
CA ALA A 118 7.97 4.37 10.37
C ALA A 118 8.28 5.34 11.52
N TYR A 119 7.42 6.32 11.77
CA TYR A 119 7.58 7.22 12.91
C TYR A 119 7.58 6.46 14.24
N GLN A 120 6.60 5.56 14.48
CA GLN A 120 6.54 4.81 15.74
C GLN A 120 7.73 3.87 15.90
N ARG A 121 8.22 3.28 14.80
CA ARG A 121 9.47 2.50 14.78
C ARG A 121 10.67 3.34 15.19
N ILE A 122 10.86 4.50 14.56
CA ILE A 122 11.97 5.42 14.84
C ILE A 122 11.90 5.90 16.29
N LYS A 123 10.70 6.23 16.78
CA LYS A 123 10.48 6.58 18.20
C LYS A 123 10.93 5.46 19.14
N ALA A 124 10.51 4.22 18.90
CA ALA A 124 10.91 3.07 19.72
C ALA A 124 12.44 2.86 19.67
N PHE A 125 13.04 2.99 18.49
CA PHE A 125 14.49 2.93 18.30
C PHE A 125 15.26 4.02 19.09
N ILE A 126 14.79 5.27 19.05
CA ILE A 126 15.43 6.40 19.75
C ILE A 126 15.29 6.25 21.26
N LYS A 127 14.11 5.84 21.75
CA LYS A 127 13.84 5.74 23.18
C LYS A 127 14.58 4.58 23.85
N LYS A 128 14.88 3.49 23.11
CA LYS A 128 15.59 2.30 23.62
C LYS A 128 14.98 1.72 24.90
N ASP A 129 13.68 1.86 25.03
CA ASP A 129 12.89 1.44 26.18
C ASP A 129 12.11 0.16 25.82
N ALA A 130 12.13 -0.82 26.73
CA ALA A 130 11.52 -2.13 26.49
C ALA A 130 10.00 -2.05 26.44
N GLU A 131 9.38 -1.20 27.28
CA GLU A 131 7.91 -1.02 27.30
C GLU A 131 7.44 -0.37 25.99
N ILE A 132 8.14 0.67 25.52
CA ILE A 132 7.84 1.32 24.24
C ILE A 132 8.03 0.35 23.06
N THR A 133 9.04 -0.53 23.13
CA THR A 133 9.27 -1.54 22.10
C THR A 133 8.12 -2.56 22.07
N GLU A 134 7.64 -3.02 23.23
CA GLU A 134 6.49 -3.92 23.32
C GLU A 134 5.20 -3.24 22.80
N GLN A 135 5.00 -1.97 23.13
CA GLN A 135 3.87 -1.18 22.61
C GLN A 135 3.94 -1.05 21.08
N TYR A 136 5.14 -0.82 20.53
CA TYR A 136 5.36 -0.78 19.09
C TYR A 136 5.08 -2.13 18.43
N ASP A 137 5.52 -3.25 19.01
CA ASP A 137 5.28 -4.58 18.43
C ASP A 137 3.77 -4.89 18.34
N LYS A 138 3.00 -4.54 19.38
CA LYS A 138 1.53 -4.64 19.37
C LYS A 138 0.91 -3.73 18.31
N PHE A 139 1.36 -2.48 18.23
CA PHE A 139 0.92 -1.53 17.20
C PHE A 139 1.20 -2.07 15.79
N TYR A 140 2.42 -2.52 15.54
CA TYR A 140 2.87 -3.00 14.23
C TYR A 140 2.11 -4.26 13.81
N SER A 141 1.84 -5.18 14.73
CA SER A 141 1.01 -6.35 14.46
C SER A 141 -0.36 -5.96 13.91
N VAL A 142 -1.07 -5.05 14.59
CA VAL A 142 -2.41 -4.59 14.18
C VAL A 142 -2.35 -3.84 12.84
N VAL A 143 -1.46 -2.86 12.71
CA VAL A 143 -1.35 -2.06 11.47
C VAL A 143 -0.91 -2.91 10.28
N SER A 144 -0.03 -3.89 10.48
CA SER A 144 0.41 -4.78 9.39
C SER A 144 -0.73 -5.65 8.85
N VAL A 145 -1.66 -6.09 9.71
CA VAL A 145 -2.85 -6.85 9.29
C VAL A 145 -3.78 -5.94 8.50
N ALA A 146 -4.11 -4.75 9.02
CA ALA A 146 -4.96 -3.79 8.33
C ALA A 146 -4.37 -3.38 6.97
N PHE A 147 -3.07 -3.10 6.91
CA PHE A 147 -2.35 -2.81 5.68
C PHE A 147 -2.39 -4.00 4.71
N THR A 148 -2.22 -5.25 5.19
CA THR A 148 -2.29 -6.44 4.33
C THR A 148 -3.68 -6.56 3.70
N LEU A 149 -4.76 -6.39 4.47
CA LEU A 149 -6.13 -6.47 3.97
C LEU A 149 -6.43 -5.36 2.96
N PHE A 150 -6.02 -4.14 3.29
CA PHE A 150 -6.10 -3.00 2.38
C PHE A 150 -5.37 -3.28 1.06
N TYR A 151 -4.12 -3.74 1.15
CA TYR A 151 -3.28 -4.04 0.01
C TYR A 151 -3.86 -5.15 -0.88
N ILE A 152 -4.40 -6.23 -0.29
CA ILE A 152 -5.11 -7.28 -1.04
C ILE A 152 -6.30 -6.68 -1.82
N ALA A 153 -7.08 -5.79 -1.21
CA ALA A 153 -8.18 -5.13 -1.91
C ALA A 153 -7.67 -4.27 -3.09
N VAL A 154 -6.55 -3.56 -2.93
CA VAL A 154 -5.90 -2.81 -4.02
C VAL A 154 -5.43 -3.75 -5.13
N LEU A 155 -4.78 -4.86 -4.80
CA LEU A 155 -4.30 -5.83 -5.80
C LEU A 155 -5.45 -6.46 -6.60
N ILE A 156 -6.51 -6.90 -5.90
CA ILE A 156 -7.71 -7.44 -6.55
C ILE A 156 -8.28 -6.40 -7.51
N TYR A 157 -8.31 -5.13 -7.08
CA TYR A 157 -8.76 -4.09 -7.96
C TYR A 157 -7.87 -3.91 -9.19
N CYS A 158 -6.56 -3.69 -9.00
CA CYS A 158 -5.62 -3.34 -10.07
C CYS A 158 -5.47 -4.44 -11.12
N PHE A 159 -5.58 -5.70 -10.71
CA PHE A 159 -5.39 -6.83 -11.62
C PHE A 159 -6.69 -7.41 -12.17
N PHE A 160 -7.84 -7.18 -11.52
CA PHE A 160 -9.10 -7.80 -11.94
C PHE A 160 -10.24 -6.79 -12.14
N ILE A 161 -10.55 -5.95 -11.15
CA ILE A 161 -11.77 -5.12 -11.19
C ILE A 161 -11.67 -3.94 -12.17
N CYS A 162 -10.49 -3.32 -12.32
CA CYS A 162 -10.34 -2.21 -13.27
C CYS A 162 -10.32 -2.67 -14.73
N ARG A 163 -10.06 -3.95 -14.97
CA ARG A 163 -9.90 -4.52 -16.30
C ARG A 163 -11.24 -5.11 -16.77
N ILE A 164 -11.60 -4.86 -18.03
CA ILE A 164 -12.86 -5.38 -18.59
C ILE A 164 -12.63 -6.84 -19.02
N PRO A 165 -13.34 -7.82 -18.44
CA PRO A 165 -13.31 -9.20 -18.91
C PRO A 165 -13.97 -9.32 -20.29
N GLY A 166 -13.44 -10.21 -21.14
CA GLY A 166 -14.08 -10.56 -22.42
C GLY A 166 -13.67 -9.69 -23.60
N GLY A 167 -12.55 -8.97 -23.50
CA GLY A 167 -11.87 -8.42 -24.68
C GLY A 167 -11.29 -9.50 -25.59
N GLU A 168 -10.82 -9.11 -26.77
CA GLU A 168 -10.09 -10.05 -27.65
C GLU A 168 -8.82 -10.55 -26.95
N ARG A 169 -8.55 -11.85 -27.07
CA ARG A 169 -7.33 -12.44 -26.54
C ARG A 169 -6.17 -11.97 -27.40
N VAL A 170 -5.31 -11.14 -26.81
CA VAL A 170 -4.07 -10.72 -27.45
C VAL A 170 -3.00 -11.79 -27.19
N GLU A 171 -2.17 -12.07 -28.20
CA GLU A 171 -1.03 -12.95 -28.04
C GLU A 171 -0.09 -12.42 -26.96
N PRO A 172 0.38 -13.26 -26.01
CA PRO A 172 1.33 -12.84 -24.98
C PRO A 172 2.64 -12.35 -25.59
N ASN A 173 3.14 -11.21 -25.11
CA ASN A 173 4.51 -10.81 -25.38
C ASN A 173 5.47 -11.66 -24.55
N LEU A 174 6.33 -12.40 -25.23
CA LEU A 174 7.34 -13.27 -24.62
C LEU A 174 8.77 -12.84 -24.98
N ASP A 175 8.97 -11.67 -25.62
CA ASP A 175 10.32 -11.12 -25.84
C ASP A 175 10.78 -10.39 -24.56
N PRO A 176 11.73 -10.95 -23.80
CA PRO A 176 12.19 -10.30 -22.58
C PRO A 176 12.93 -8.99 -22.89
N LEU A 177 12.71 -8.02 -22.02
CA LEU A 177 13.22 -6.66 -22.05
C LEU A 177 12.71 -5.82 -23.22
N ASP A 178 11.65 -6.23 -23.91
CA ASP A 178 11.04 -5.43 -24.97
C ASP A 178 10.49 -4.10 -24.42
N VAL A 179 9.73 -4.14 -23.32
CA VAL A 179 9.22 -2.93 -22.65
C VAL A 179 10.37 -2.05 -22.19
N PHE A 180 11.47 -2.66 -21.71
CA PHE A 180 12.67 -1.90 -21.33
C PHE A 180 13.31 -1.20 -22.53
N LYS A 181 13.48 -1.90 -23.66
CA LYS A 181 14.04 -1.33 -24.90
C LYS A 181 13.17 -0.18 -25.42
N VAL A 182 11.86 -0.41 -25.49
CA VAL A 182 10.89 0.59 -25.96
C VAL A 182 10.83 1.79 -25.03
N THR A 183 10.95 1.60 -23.71
CA THR A 183 10.88 2.70 -22.73
C THR A 183 12.16 3.54 -22.72
N PHE A 184 13.34 2.93 -22.76
CA PHE A 184 14.61 3.65 -22.54
C PHE A 184 15.45 3.89 -23.80
N PHE A 185 15.24 3.15 -24.89
CA PHE A 185 16.08 3.22 -26.09
C PHE A 185 15.34 3.65 -27.37
N SER A 186 14.04 3.96 -27.29
CA SER A 186 13.25 4.44 -28.44
C SER A 186 13.53 5.90 -28.84
N GLY A 187 14.41 6.61 -28.13
CA GLY A 187 14.79 7.99 -28.44
C GLY A 187 13.86 9.06 -27.85
N ALA A 188 12.74 8.69 -27.23
CA ALA A 188 11.86 9.58 -26.49
C ALA A 188 11.42 8.94 -25.17
N LEU A 189 11.79 9.56 -24.04
CA LEU A 189 11.28 9.18 -22.72
C LEU A 189 9.87 9.72 -22.55
N ASP A 190 8.88 8.85 -22.70
CA ASP A 190 7.48 9.14 -22.43
C ASP A 190 7.19 8.98 -20.93
N TYR A 191 6.60 10.01 -20.33
CA TYR A 191 6.24 10.02 -18.91
C TYR A 191 5.24 8.92 -18.57
N GLU A 192 4.26 8.65 -19.44
CA GLU A 192 3.25 7.62 -19.18
C GLU A 192 3.87 6.22 -19.14
N ARG A 193 4.77 5.92 -20.10
CA ARG A 193 5.51 4.65 -20.13
C ARG A 193 6.39 4.47 -18.89
N LEU A 194 7.07 5.53 -18.46
CA LEU A 194 7.88 5.49 -17.23
C LEU A 194 7.02 5.21 -15.99
N VAL A 195 5.84 5.82 -15.89
CA VAL A 195 4.92 5.59 -14.77
C VAL A 195 4.41 4.15 -14.78
N LEU A 196 4.07 3.58 -15.93
CA LEU A 196 3.63 2.18 -16.05
C LEU A 196 4.75 1.21 -15.68
N PHE A 197 5.95 1.42 -16.21
CA PHE A 197 7.15 0.62 -15.92
C PHE A 197 7.46 0.62 -14.41
N LEU A 198 7.51 1.81 -13.80
CA LEU A 198 7.75 1.94 -12.36
C LEU A 198 6.56 1.44 -11.53
N GLY A 199 5.33 1.51 -12.06
CA GLY A 199 4.12 1.01 -11.42
C GLY A 199 4.16 -0.50 -11.18
N ASN A 200 4.63 -1.26 -12.17
CA ASN A 200 4.81 -2.72 -12.04
C ASN A 200 5.84 -3.06 -10.95
N ILE A 201 6.96 -2.33 -10.88
CA ILE A 201 7.91 -2.50 -9.78
C ILE A 201 7.25 -2.12 -8.44
N ALA A 202 6.64 -0.94 -8.36
CA ALA A 202 6.13 -0.36 -7.13
C ALA A 202 5.01 -1.18 -6.49
N ILE A 203 4.14 -1.81 -7.29
CA ILE A 203 2.99 -2.54 -6.78
C ILE A 203 3.40 -3.79 -5.98
N PHE A 204 4.54 -4.42 -6.27
CA PHE A 204 5.04 -5.60 -5.55
C PHE A 204 6.00 -5.29 -4.38
N VAL A 205 6.53 -4.06 -4.29
CA VAL A 205 7.43 -3.64 -3.18
C VAL A 205 6.77 -3.85 -1.80
N PRO A 206 5.52 -3.42 -1.54
CA PRO A 206 4.86 -3.67 -0.25
C PRO A 206 4.72 -5.16 0.08
N LEU A 207 4.45 -6.01 -0.92
CA LEU A 207 4.32 -7.46 -0.72
C LEU A 207 5.64 -8.06 -0.24
N GLY A 208 6.76 -7.73 -0.88
CA GLY A 208 8.09 -8.19 -0.49
C GLY A 208 8.46 -7.75 0.93
N PHE A 209 8.17 -6.50 1.28
CA PHE A 209 8.42 -5.96 2.60
C PHE A 209 7.64 -6.70 3.70
N LEU A 210 6.34 -6.94 3.48
CA LEU A 210 5.46 -7.63 4.44
C LEU A 210 5.82 -9.11 4.57
N LEU A 211 6.04 -9.81 3.46
CA LEU A 211 6.32 -11.24 3.49
C LEU A 211 7.70 -11.52 4.08
N CYS A 212 8.70 -10.68 3.81
CA CYS A 212 10.00 -10.79 4.47
C CYS A 212 9.86 -10.75 6.01
N HIS A 213 8.92 -9.95 6.54
CA HIS A 213 8.69 -9.92 7.99
C HIS A 213 8.18 -11.26 8.53
N ARG A 214 7.26 -11.92 7.82
CA ARG A 214 6.55 -13.11 8.30
C ARG A 214 7.24 -14.42 7.94
N LEU A 215 7.84 -14.50 6.76
CA LEU A 215 8.30 -15.75 6.13
C LEU A 215 9.82 -15.94 6.15
N ASN A 216 10.60 -14.97 6.65
CA ASN A 216 12.06 -15.09 6.72
C ASN A 216 12.53 -16.00 7.88
N ARG A 217 11.96 -17.21 7.99
CA ARG A 217 12.24 -18.19 9.04
C ARG A 217 12.19 -19.61 8.48
N GLY A 218 13.25 -20.39 8.71
CA GLY A 218 13.30 -21.82 8.36
C GLY A 218 12.98 -22.11 6.89
N VAL A 219 12.14 -23.13 6.66
CA VAL A 219 11.69 -23.61 5.33
C VAL A 219 10.82 -22.58 4.60
N LEU A 220 10.18 -21.65 5.31
CA LEU A 220 9.32 -20.62 4.71
C LEU A 220 10.08 -19.65 3.79
N ARG A 221 11.42 -19.62 3.87
CA ARG A 221 12.28 -18.87 2.95
C ARG A 221 12.11 -19.30 1.49
N ILE A 222 11.74 -20.56 1.21
CA ILE A 222 11.52 -21.00 -0.16
C ILE A 222 10.34 -20.25 -0.82
N PHE A 223 9.31 -19.94 -0.03
CA PHE A 223 8.18 -19.13 -0.50
C PHE A 223 8.62 -17.70 -0.82
N LEU A 224 9.56 -17.12 -0.07
CA LEU A 224 10.09 -15.78 -0.41
C LEU A 224 10.81 -15.74 -1.76
N VAL A 225 11.34 -16.88 -2.23
CA VAL A 225 12.06 -16.95 -3.51
C VAL A 225 11.10 -17.17 -4.67
N LEU A 226 10.16 -18.11 -4.53
CA LEU A 226 9.34 -18.57 -5.65
C LEU A 226 8.00 -17.84 -5.77
N LEU A 227 7.43 -17.36 -4.66
CA LEU A 227 6.11 -16.75 -4.65
C LEU A 227 5.95 -15.54 -5.59
N PRO A 228 6.87 -14.56 -5.68
CA PRO A 228 6.65 -13.42 -6.56
C PRO A 228 6.56 -13.83 -8.03
N PHE A 229 7.38 -14.81 -8.44
CA PHE A 229 7.35 -15.36 -9.79
C PHE A 229 6.01 -16.06 -10.05
N VAL A 230 5.64 -17.01 -9.19
CA VAL A 230 4.37 -17.75 -9.32
C VAL A 230 3.16 -16.83 -9.33
N LEU A 231 3.13 -15.85 -8.42
CA LEU A 231 2.02 -14.89 -8.32
C LEU A 231 1.93 -14.01 -9.57
N SER A 232 3.06 -13.45 -10.01
CA SER A 232 3.03 -12.58 -11.20
C SER A 232 2.73 -13.35 -12.48
N THR A 233 3.25 -14.57 -12.63
CA THR A 233 2.89 -15.44 -13.76
C THR A 233 1.40 -15.81 -13.73
N ALA A 234 0.83 -16.10 -12.55
CA ALA A 234 -0.60 -16.38 -12.42
C ALA A 234 -1.46 -15.17 -12.81
N ILE A 235 -1.01 -13.95 -12.49
CA ILE A 235 -1.66 -12.71 -12.93
C ILE A 235 -1.67 -12.63 -14.48
N GLU A 236 -0.51 -12.77 -15.13
CA GLU A 236 -0.43 -12.71 -16.61
C GLU A 236 -1.26 -13.80 -17.29
N ILE A 237 -1.22 -15.02 -16.76
CA ILE A 237 -2.06 -16.14 -17.22
C ILE A 237 -3.55 -15.79 -17.09
N SER A 238 -3.96 -15.21 -15.96
CA SER A 238 -5.36 -14.81 -15.77
C SER A 238 -5.79 -13.74 -16.78
N GLN A 239 -4.91 -12.77 -17.08
CA GLN A 239 -5.21 -11.72 -18.05
C GLN A 239 -5.43 -12.29 -19.46
N TYR A 240 -4.62 -13.26 -19.86
CA TYR A 240 -4.78 -13.99 -21.11
C TYR A 240 -6.12 -14.73 -21.19
N TYR A 241 -6.43 -15.56 -20.18
CA TYR A 241 -7.63 -16.40 -20.21
C TYR A 241 -8.93 -15.60 -20.20
N PHE A 242 -8.96 -14.52 -19.40
CA PHE A 242 -10.14 -13.67 -19.27
C PHE A 242 -10.20 -12.52 -20.29
N GLY A 243 -9.20 -12.39 -21.18
CA GLY A 243 -9.16 -11.32 -22.19
C GLY A 243 -9.17 -9.93 -21.55
N MET A 244 -8.44 -9.76 -20.44
CA MET A 244 -8.45 -8.56 -19.60
C MET A 244 -7.26 -7.62 -19.87
N GLY A 245 -6.38 -7.92 -20.84
CA GLY A 245 -5.19 -7.12 -21.12
C GLY A 245 -4.25 -7.78 -22.11
N HIS A 246 -3.04 -7.23 -22.22
CA HIS A 246 -1.94 -7.77 -23.00
C HIS A 246 -0.93 -8.42 -22.05
N PRO A 247 -0.88 -9.75 -21.99
CA PRO A 247 0.06 -10.42 -21.09
C PRO A 247 1.51 -10.18 -21.52
N ASP A 248 2.38 -9.83 -20.59
CA ASP A 248 3.77 -9.47 -20.87
C ASP A 248 4.75 -10.15 -19.90
N ILE A 249 5.81 -10.76 -20.44
CA ILE A 249 6.89 -11.36 -19.64
C ILE A 249 7.67 -10.31 -18.84
N ASP A 250 7.76 -9.08 -19.34
CA ASP A 250 8.43 -7.99 -18.64
C ASP A 250 7.68 -7.58 -17.38
N ASP A 251 6.35 -7.66 -17.37
CA ASP A 251 5.55 -7.40 -16.16
C ASP A 251 5.89 -8.42 -15.06
N VAL A 252 6.11 -9.69 -15.41
CA VAL A 252 6.61 -10.72 -14.47
C VAL A 252 7.97 -10.35 -13.92
N ILE A 253 8.90 -9.95 -14.78
CA ILE A 253 10.26 -9.57 -14.38
C ILE A 253 10.23 -8.36 -13.44
N LEU A 254 9.47 -7.32 -13.80
CA LEU A 254 9.36 -6.07 -13.02
C LEU A 254 8.70 -6.29 -11.66
N ASN A 255 7.63 -7.08 -11.60
CA ASN A 255 6.96 -7.44 -10.34
C ASN A 255 7.91 -8.24 -9.43
N VAL A 256 8.67 -9.19 -9.98
CA VAL A 256 9.68 -9.96 -9.23
C VAL A 256 10.79 -9.05 -8.69
N ILE A 257 11.30 -8.13 -9.51
CA ILE A 257 12.28 -7.12 -9.07
C ILE A 257 11.71 -6.26 -7.95
N GLY A 258 10.48 -5.76 -8.11
CA GLY A 258 9.77 -4.97 -7.11
C GLY A 258 9.64 -5.70 -5.77
N PHE A 259 9.29 -6.98 -5.81
CA PHE A 259 9.23 -7.81 -4.61
C PHE A 259 10.57 -7.87 -3.87
N TYR A 260 11.66 -8.15 -4.59
CA TYR A 260 12.98 -8.25 -3.96
C TYR A 260 13.52 -6.90 -3.48
N ILE A 261 13.17 -5.79 -4.14
CA ILE A 261 13.40 -4.44 -3.60
C ILE A 261 12.70 -4.29 -2.25
N GLY A 262 11.44 -4.73 -2.14
CA GLY A 262 10.70 -4.74 -0.87
C GLY A 262 11.36 -5.57 0.23
N VAL A 263 11.85 -6.76 -0.11
CA VAL A 263 12.61 -7.63 0.82
C VAL A 263 13.89 -6.91 1.30
N LEU A 264 14.66 -6.34 0.38
CA LEU A 264 15.88 -5.61 0.70
C LEU A 264 15.61 -4.41 1.62
N LEU A 265 14.59 -3.60 1.28
CA LEU A 265 14.16 -2.47 2.09
C LEU A 265 13.80 -2.91 3.51
N LYS A 266 13.12 -4.05 3.68
CA LYS A 266 12.79 -4.59 5.00
C LYS A 266 14.03 -4.94 5.81
N ILE A 267 14.98 -5.64 5.20
CA ILE A 267 16.23 -6.06 5.85
C ILE A 267 17.04 -4.85 6.27
N LEU A 268 17.21 -3.87 5.37
CA LEU A 268 17.93 -2.63 5.66
C LEU A 268 17.25 -1.83 6.77
N PHE A 269 15.93 -1.66 6.69
CA PHE A 269 15.17 -0.94 7.71
C PHE A 269 15.28 -1.62 9.08
N ASP A 270 15.26 -2.95 9.12
CA ASP A 270 15.47 -3.70 10.37
C ASP A 270 16.85 -3.56 10.96
N LYS A 271 17.87 -3.51 10.10
CA LYS A 271 19.26 -3.36 10.51
C LYS A 271 19.56 -1.94 11.01
N VAL A 272 19.03 -0.93 10.34
CA VAL A 272 19.23 0.49 10.69
C VAL A 272 18.45 0.86 11.95
N PHE A 273 17.18 0.46 12.05
CA PHE A 273 16.30 0.74 13.18
C PHE A 273 16.09 -0.52 14.02
N ALA A 274 17.21 -1.04 14.55
CA ALA A 274 17.25 -2.23 15.39
C ALA A 274 16.64 -1.94 16.76
N LEU A 275 15.53 -2.60 17.09
CA LEU A 275 14.86 -2.43 18.37
C LEU A 275 15.57 -3.21 19.48
N LYS A 276 15.74 -2.57 20.64
CA LYS A 276 16.25 -3.23 21.84
C LYS A 276 15.12 -4.05 22.45
N ARG A 277 15.26 -5.37 22.38
CA ARG A 277 14.34 -6.33 22.99
C ARG A 277 14.81 -6.71 24.37
#